data_AF-A0AA38M6V5-F1
#
_entry.id   AF-A0AA38M6V5-F1
#
_cell.length_a   1.000
_cell.length_b   1.000
_cell.length_c   1.000
_cell.angle_alpha   90.00
_cell.angle_beta   90.00
_cell.angle_gamma   90.00
#
_symmetry.space_group_name_H-M   'P 1'
#
loop_
_entity.id
_entity.type
_entity.pdbx_description
1 polymer ?
#
loop_
_entity_poly.entity_id
_entity_poly.type
_entity_poly.pdbx_seq_one_letter_code
_entity_poly.pdbx_strand_id
1 'polypeptide(L)'
;MAMYTNIERTDMVLIYGEARGNAEEARRIYMERFPQRLAPAAGTFIKNVQHLRDHGTFKPQTQDRGRVRTRRILDVEPQILHTVEAEPGISTRRLAVRHGISQFIAWRTLKEQGLHPYHVQKVQALQPGDPARQQVFCRWLFSHSITETILGLHFDFAIIRISVMDIVLKGLYFTVRVFSMKYFKK
;
A
#
# COMPACT_ATOMS: atom_id res chain seq x y z
N MET A 1 -19.59 6.69 22.34
CA MET A 1 -20.65 6.71 21.32
C MET A 1 -21.15 5.29 21.18
N ALA A 2 -22.45 5.01 21.36
CA ALA A 2 -22.98 3.67 21.17
C ALA A 2 -22.66 3.18 19.74
N MET A 3 -22.12 1.97 19.62
CA MET A 3 -21.72 1.38 18.35
C MET A 3 -22.94 0.79 17.66
N TYR A 4 -23.67 1.62 16.92
CA TYR A 4 -24.74 1.14 16.05
C TYR A 4 -24.15 0.39 14.85
N THR A 5 -24.83 -0.66 14.41
CA THR A 5 -24.52 -1.37 13.17
C THR A 5 -24.93 -0.54 11.96
N ASN A 6 -24.43 -0.89 10.76
CA ASN A 6 -24.86 -0.21 9.54
C ASN A 6 -26.35 -0.41 9.25
N ILE A 7 -26.92 -1.56 9.64
CA ILE A 7 -28.35 -1.84 9.51
C ILE A 7 -29.15 -0.84 10.35
N GLU A 8 -28.82 -0.73 11.64
CA GLU A 8 -29.49 0.22 12.53
C GLU A 8 -29.33 1.67 12.06
N ARG A 9 -28.16 2.05 11.53
CA ARG A 9 -27.96 3.40 10.98
C ARG A 9 -28.82 3.65 9.74
N THR A 10 -28.98 2.68 8.85
CA THR A 10 -29.87 2.78 7.70
C THR A 10 -31.33 2.93 8.15
N ASP A 11 -31.77 2.10 9.11
CA ASP A 11 -33.12 2.18 9.66
C ASP A 11 -33.39 3.55 10.30
N MET A 12 -32.41 4.11 11.00
CA MET A 12 -32.49 5.47 11.54
C MET A 12 -32.67 6.52 10.45
N VAL A 13 -31.93 6.43 9.34
CA VAL A 13 -32.05 7.38 8.23
C VAL A 13 -33.42 7.29 7.56
N LEU A 14 -33.93 6.08 7.35
CA LEU A 14 -35.27 5.85 6.78
C LEU A 14 -36.37 6.44 7.67
N ILE A 15 -36.32 6.16 8.97
CA ILE A 15 -37.30 6.66 9.93
C ILE A 15 -37.20 8.19 10.09
N TYR A 16 -35.99 8.76 10.03
CA TYR A 16 -35.84 10.22 10.03
C TYR A 16 -36.45 10.88 8.79
N GLY A 17 -36.38 10.21 7.64
CA GLY A 17 -37.08 10.62 6.42
C GLY A 17 -38.61 10.52 6.57
N GLU A 18 -39.11 9.43 7.14
CA GLU A 18 -40.54 9.22 7.45
C GLU A 18 -41.09 10.29 8.38
N ALA A 19 -40.30 10.67 9.41
CA ALA A 19 -40.61 11.75 10.35
C ALA A 19 -40.43 13.17 9.75
N ARG A 20 -40.23 13.30 8.43
CA ARG A 20 -40.04 14.57 7.71
C ARG A 20 -38.92 15.45 8.31
N GLY A 21 -37.87 14.82 8.82
CA GLY A 21 -36.74 15.51 9.44
C GLY A 21 -36.92 15.91 10.90
N ASN A 22 -37.99 15.47 11.57
CA ASN A 22 -38.15 15.67 13.01
C ASN A 22 -37.46 14.52 13.79
N ALA A 23 -36.39 14.85 14.51
CA ALA A 23 -35.57 13.86 15.22
C ALA A 23 -36.25 13.22 16.43
N GLU A 24 -37.13 13.93 17.13
CA GLU A 24 -37.85 13.35 18.28
C GLU A 24 -38.99 12.45 17.83
N GLU A 25 -39.69 12.84 16.78
CA GLU A 25 -40.72 11.98 16.17
C GLU A 25 -40.08 10.73 15.56
N ALA A 26 -38.92 10.88 14.90
CA ALA A 26 -38.14 9.75 14.42
C ALA A 26 -37.74 8.80 15.55
N ARG A 27 -37.36 9.33 16.72
CA ARG A 27 -37.02 8.53 17.89
C ARG A 27 -38.23 7.75 18.41
N ARG A 28 -39.40 8.39 18.48
CA ARG A 28 -40.65 7.75 18.90
C ARG A 28 -41.00 6.59 17.97
N ILE A 29 -41.04 6.83 16.66
CA ILE A 29 -41.32 5.81 15.64
C ILE A 29 -40.27 4.68 15.71
N TYR A 30 -39.00 5.00 15.92
CA TYR A 30 -37.94 4.00 16.04
C TYR A 30 -38.12 3.09 17.27
N MET A 31 -38.51 3.64 18.42
CA MET A 31 -38.80 2.88 19.63
C MET A 31 -40.03 1.98 19.45
N GLU A 32 -41.07 2.47 18.79
CA GLU A 32 -42.28 1.70 18.50
C GLU A 32 -42.00 0.53 17.53
N ARG A 33 -41.20 0.78 16.49
CA ARG A 33 -40.89 -0.22 15.44
C ARG A 33 -39.85 -1.24 15.89
N PHE A 34 -38.92 -0.86 16.77
CA PHE A 34 -37.83 -1.72 17.24
C PHE A 34 -37.73 -1.75 18.77
N PRO A 35 -38.72 -2.34 19.46
CA PRO A 35 -38.75 -2.35 20.94
C PRO A 35 -37.59 -3.14 21.57
N GLN A 36 -36.99 -4.06 20.82
CA GLN A 36 -35.86 -4.89 21.26
C GLN A 36 -34.49 -4.18 21.16
N ARG A 37 -34.41 -3.00 20.52
CA ARG A 37 -33.15 -2.29 20.27
C ARG A 37 -32.95 -1.12 21.24
N LEU A 38 -31.69 -0.75 21.45
CA LEU A 38 -31.35 0.45 22.22
C LEU A 38 -31.88 1.70 21.51
N ALA A 39 -32.71 2.47 22.21
CA ALA A 39 -33.27 3.72 21.70
C ALA A 39 -32.14 4.71 21.38
N PRO A 40 -32.02 5.18 20.11
CA PRO A 40 -31.04 6.18 19.76
C PRO A 40 -31.43 7.53 20.35
N ALA A 41 -30.45 8.35 20.73
CA ALA A 41 -30.68 9.76 21.01
C ALA A 41 -31.16 10.48 19.74
N ALA A 42 -32.06 11.47 19.86
CA ALA A 42 -32.58 12.22 18.70
C ALA A 42 -31.46 12.83 17.84
N GLY A 43 -30.41 13.38 18.47
CA GLY A 43 -29.24 13.90 17.76
C GLY A 43 -28.47 12.87 16.93
N THR A 44 -28.63 11.57 17.18
CA THR A 44 -27.98 10.50 16.40
C THR A 44 -28.56 10.40 15.00
N PHE A 45 -29.88 10.58 14.84
CA PHE A 45 -30.55 10.57 13.54
C PHE A 45 -30.01 11.69 12.64
N ILE A 46 -29.93 12.91 13.19
CA ILE A 46 -29.39 14.08 12.50
C ILE A 46 -27.94 13.84 12.09
N LYS A 47 -27.09 13.36 13.01
CA LYS A 47 -25.67 13.09 12.74
C LYS A 47 -25.48 12.04 11.65
N ASN A 48 -26.27 10.98 11.63
CA ASN A 48 -26.18 9.94 10.60
C ASN A 48 -26.49 10.52 9.21
N VAL A 49 -27.56 11.31 9.08
CA VAL A 49 -27.92 11.95 7.81
C VAL A 49 -26.88 12.98 7.39
N GLN A 50 -26.41 13.81 8.31
CA GLN A 50 -25.39 14.82 8.02
C GLN A 50 -24.08 14.17 7.57
N HIS A 51 -23.64 13.11 8.25
CA HIS A 51 -22.44 12.37 7.89
C HIS A 51 -22.57 11.70 6.50
N LEU A 52 -23.76 11.24 6.12
CA LEU A 52 -24.02 10.76 4.76
C LEU A 52 -23.97 11.88 3.73
N ARG A 53 -24.50 13.07 4.04
CA ARG A 53 -24.43 14.24 3.15
C ARG A 53 -23.00 14.70 2.92
N ASP A 54 -22.20 14.72 3.99
CA ASP A 54 -20.83 15.25 3.95
C ASP A 54 -19.84 14.24 3.33
N HIS A 55 -20.02 12.94 3.61
CA HIS A 55 -19.01 11.92 3.31
C HIS A 55 -19.53 10.70 2.55
N GLY A 56 -20.84 10.57 2.34
CA GLY A 56 -21.44 9.45 1.59
C GLY A 56 -21.31 8.08 2.27
N THR A 57 -20.80 7.98 3.49
CA THR A 57 -20.59 6.70 4.19
C THR A 57 -20.95 6.80 5.67
N PHE A 58 -21.25 5.67 6.32
CA PHE A 58 -21.42 5.60 7.79
C PHE A 58 -20.10 5.36 8.54
N LYS A 59 -18.98 5.18 7.82
CA LYS A 59 -17.68 4.91 8.45
C LYS A 59 -17.13 6.20 9.04
N PRO A 60 -16.63 6.20 10.29
CA PRO A 60 -15.94 7.36 10.83
C PRO A 60 -14.78 7.75 9.91
N GLN A 61 -14.59 9.04 9.63
CA GLN A 61 -13.40 9.52 8.93
C GLN A 61 -12.16 9.17 9.78
N THR A 62 -11.43 8.15 9.34
CA THR A 62 -10.18 7.68 9.95
C THR A 62 -8.94 8.26 9.28
N GLN A 63 -9.09 8.90 8.11
CA GLN A 63 -7.96 9.33 7.28
C GLN A 63 -7.04 10.34 7.98
N ASP A 64 -7.55 11.15 8.92
CA ASP A 64 -6.77 12.21 9.58
C ASP A 64 -6.65 12.07 11.10
N ARG A 65 -7.02 10.92 11.67
CA ARG A 65 -6.89 10.68 13.12
C ARG A 65 -5.52 10.17 13.54
N GLY A 66 -4.58 10.07 12.59
CA GLY A 66 -3.20 9.70 12.87
C GLY A 66 -2.51 10.75 13.75
N ARG A 67 -1.61 10.30 14.63
CA ARG A 67 -0.75 11.20 15.42
C ARG A 67 0.02 12.10 14.44
N VAL A 68 -0.22 13.41 14.51
CA VAL A 68 0.49 14.42 13.71
C VAL A 68 2.00 14.23 13.88
N ARG A 69 2.73 14.14 12.77
CA ARG A 69 4.20 14.12 12.79
C ARG A 69 4.68 15.43 13.41
N THR A 70 5.50 15.36 14.45
CA THR A 70 6.13 16.54 15.05
C THR A 70 6.88 17.33 13.97
N ARG A 71 6.77 18.66 13.95
CA ARG A 71 7.47 19.55 12.99
C ARG A 71 8.97 19.20 12.85
N ARG A 72 9.62 18.95 13.99
CA ARG A 72 11.02 18.50 14.09
C ARG A 72 11.36 17.25 13.25
N ILE A 73 10.42 16.34 13.04
CA ILE A 73 10.63 15.12 12.24
C ILE A 73 10.55 15.46 10.74
N LEU A 74 9.62 16.34 10.34
CA LEU A 74 9.49 16.79 8.96
C LEU A 74 10.74 17.56 8.50
N ASP A 75 11.32 18.36 9.39
CA ASP A 75 12.52 19.15 9.10
C ASP A 75 13.78 18.28 8.94
N VAL A 76 13.80 17.08 9.52
CA VAL A 76 14.95 16.14 9.54
C VAL A 76 14.83 15.03 8.49
N GLU A 77 13.61 14.75 8.01
CA GLU A 77 13.32 13.75 6.99
C GLU A 77 14.18 13.89 5.71
N PRO A 78 14.36 15.07 5.09
CA PRO A 78 15.17 15.16 3.87
C PRO A 78 16.66 14.82 4.14
N GLN A 79 17.19 15.16 5.31
CA GLN A 79 18.57 14.84 5.69
C GLN A 79 18.75 13.34 5.93
N ILE A 80 17.75 12.66 6.49
CA ILE A 80 17.73 11.19 6.61
C ILE A 80 17.83 10.56 5.21
N LEU A 81 17.02 11.03 4.26
CA LEU A 81 16.98 10.47 2.91
C LEU A 81 18.26 10.73 2.12
N HIS A 82 18.80 11.95 2.18
CA HIS A 82 20.08 12.29 1.56
C HIS A 82 21.22 11.41 2.11
N THR A 83 21.21 11.13 3.41
CA THR A 83 22.21 10.26 4.03
C THR A 83 22.14 8.83 3.50
N VAL A 84 20.93 8.32 3.30
CA VAL A 84 20.71 6.94 2.82
C VAL A 84 21.04 6.82 1.34
N GLU A 85 20.82 7.88 0.57
CA GLU A 85 21.22 7.94 -0.84
C GLU A 85 22.75 7.93 -1.00
N ALA A 86 23.47 8.70 -0.18
CA ALA A 86 24.93 8.71 -0.17
C ALA A 86 25.55 7.42 0.38
N GLU A 87 24.91 6.80 1.39
CA GLU A 87 25.40 5.60 2.08
C GLU A 87 24.27 4.56 2.21
N PRO A 88 23.93 3.81 1.15
CA PRO A 88 22.81 2.87 1.19
C PRO A 88 22.96 1.82 2.29
N GLY A 89 24.18 1.44 2.67
CA GLY A 89 24.46 0.46 3.72
C GLY A 89 24.36 0.95 5.17
N ILE A 90 23.86 2.16 5.40
CA ILE A 90 23.71 2.69 6.75
C ILE A 90 22.57 1.99 7.50
N SER A 91 22.88 1.43 8.68
CA SER A 91 21.85 0.82 9.52
C SER A 91 20.91 1.88 10.12
N THR A 92 19.64 1.50 10.33
CA THR A 92 18.64 2.40 10.94
C THR A 92 19.07 2.93 12.31
N ARG A 93 19.86 2.17 13.06
CA ARG A 93 20.43 2.59 14.35
C ARG A 93 21.50 3.68 14.16
N ARG A 94 22.43 3.50 13.22
CA ARG A 94 23.46 4.52 12.92
C ARG A 94 22.84 5.80 12.37
N LEU A 95 21.85 5.65 11.50
CA LEU A 95 21.08 6.75 10.94
C LEU A 95 20.38 7.56 12.04
N ALA A 96 19.78 6.87 13.02
CA ALA A 96 19.11 7.49 14.15
C ALA A 96 20.06 8.29 15.04
N VAL A 97 21.23 7.74 15.36
CA VAL A 97 22.28 8.43 16.13
C VAL A 97 22.79 9.67 15.39
N ARG A 98 23.04 9.55 14.08
CA ARG A 98 23.55 10.67 13.24
C ARG A 98 22.60 11.86 13.21
N HIS A 99 21.28 11.60 13.20
CA HIS A 99 20.25 12.63 13.09
C HIS A 99 19.56 12.99 14.41
N GLY A 100 20.00 12.42 15.55
CA GLY A 100 19.44 12.72 16.88
C GLY A 100 17.97 12.32 17.03
N ILE A 101 17.54 11.26 16.35
CA ILE A 101 16.16 10.74 16.36
C ILE A 101 16.11 9.34 16.96
N SER A 102 14.92 8.83 17.26
CA SER A 102 14.77 7.43 17.64
C SER A 102 14.89 6.52 16.42
N GLN A 103 15.38 5.29 16.63
CA GLN A 103 15.45 4.26 15.58
C GLN A 103 14.08 4.00 14.93
N PHE A 104 13.00 4.07 15.71
CA PHE A 104 11.64 3.89 15.20
C PHE A 104 11.26 4.96 14.18
N ILE A 105 11.63 6.23 14.43
CA ILE A 105 11.38 7.32 13.47
C ILE A 105 12.20 7.08 12.20
N ALA A 106 13.49 6.75 12.31
CA ALA A 106 14.32 6.44 11.16
C ALA A 106 13.72 5.30 10.31
N TRP A 107 13.35 4.17 10.92
CA TRP A 107 12.73 3.05 10.21
C TRP A 107 11.37 3.43 9.59
N ARG A 108 10.54 4.15 10.34
CA ARG A 108 9.22 4.60 9.86
C ARG A 108 9.36 5.53 8.65
N THR A 109 10.27 6.50 8.69
CA THR A 109 10.56 7.40 7.57
C THR A 109 10.99 6.62 6.33
N LEU A 110 11.90 5.65 6.47
CA LEU A 110 12.33 4.82 5.33
C LEU A 110 11.15 4.03 4.73
N LYS A 111 10.33 3.41 5.59
CA LYS A 111 9.11 2.71 5.16
C LYS A 111 8.10 3.65 4.49
N GLU A 112 7.92 4.84 5.07
CA GLU A 112 7.25 6.05 4.58
C GLU A 112 7.53 6.28 3.08
N GLN A 113 8.82 6.26 2.76
CA GLN A 113 9.39 6.63 1.46
C GLN A 113 9.61 5.42 0.52
N GLY A 114 9.10 4.25 0.86
CA GLY A 114 9.26 3.02 0.08
C GLY A 114 10.69 2.48 0.03
N LEU A 115 11.53 2.86 1.01
CA LEU A 115 12.92 2.40 1.14
C LEU A 115 12.97 1.05 1.87
N HIS A 116 13.30 -0.01 1.13
CA HIS A 116 13.32 -1.37 1.66
C HIS A 116 14.74 -1.87 1.95
N PRO A 117 14.96 -2.54 3.11
CA PRO A 117 16.22 -3.21 3.38
C PRO A 117 16.49 -4.33 2.36
N TYR A 118 17.68 -4.36 1.77
CA TYR A 118 18.15 -5.49 0.95
C TYR A 118 19.34 -6.21 1.58
N HIS A 119 19.51 -7.49 1.22
CA HIS A 119 20.68 -8.27 1.60
C HIS A 119 21.68 -8.26 0.46
N VAL A 120 22.93 -7.92 0.77
CA VAL A 120 24.02 -8.05 -0.19
C VAL A 120 24.38 -9.52 -0.33
N GLN A 121 24.12 -10.09 -1.51
CA GLN A 121 24.62 -11.40 -1.88
C GLN A 121 26.05 -11.27 -2.41
N LYS A 122 26.97 -12.02 -1.83
CA LYS A 122 28.34 -12.13 -2.36
C LYS A 122 28.29 -13.09 -3.55
N VAL A 123 28.64 -12.60 -4.73
CA VAL A 123 28.81 -13.41 -5.94
C VAL A 123 30.28 -13.45 -6.32
N GLN A 124 30.65 -14.40 -7.17
CA GLN A 124 32.03 -14.52 -7.66
C GLN A 124 32.48 -13.22 -8.34
N ALA A 125 33.73 -12.83 -8.10
CA ALA A 125 34.26 -11.59 -8.64
C ALA A 125 34.35 -11.66 -10.17
N LEU A 126 33.78 -10.65 -10.83
CA LEU A 126 33.87 -10.47 -12.28
C LEU A 126 35.30 -10.04 -12.65
N GLN A 127 35.93 -10.79 -13.55
CA GLN A 127 37.19 -10.40 -14.17
C GLN A 127 36.95 -9.31 -15.24
N PRO A 128 37.95 -8.48 -15.58
CA PRO A 128 37.79 -7.38 -16.54
C PRO A 128 37.22 -7.77 -17.92
N GLY A 129 37.37 -9.02 -18.36
CA GLY A 129 36.82 -9.53 -19.62
C GLY A 129 35.45 -10.21 -19.53
N ASP A 130 34.95 -10.48 -18.32
CA ASP A 130 33.71 -11.23 -18.13
C ASP A 130 32.46 -10.49 -18.61
N PRO A 131 32.29 -9.17 -18.42
CA PRO A 131 31.12 -8.46 -18.93
C PRO A 131 30.95 -8.60 -20.45
N ALA A 132 32.04 -8.53 -21.20
CA ALA A 132 32.01 -8.69 -22.65
C ALA A 132 31.61 -10.13 -23.04
N ARG A 133 32.20 -11.14 -22.40
CA ARG A 133 31.87 -12.56 -22.62
C ARG A 133 30.42 -12.87 -22.27
N GLN A 134 29.94 -12.36 -21.13
CA GLN A 134 28.55 -12.52 -20.69
C GLN A 134 27.58 -11.86 -21.66
N GLN A 135 27.87 -10.66 -22.15
CA GLN A 135 27.01 -10.00 -23.14
C GLN A 135 26.93 -10.75 -24.47
N VAL A 136 28.05 -11.31 -24.96
CA VAL A 136 28.07 -12.14 -26.18
C VAL A 136 27.25 -13.40 -25.97
N PHE A 137 27.43 -14.08 -24.83
CA PHE A 137 26.66 -15.26 -24.46
C PHE A 137 25.15 -14.96 -24.36
N CYS A 138 24.76 -13.87 -23.69
CA CYS A 138 23.36 -13.46 -23.61
C CYS A 138 22.78 -13.17 -25.00
N ARG A 139 23.49 -12.42 -25.85
CA ARG A 139 23.05 -12.13 -27.22
C ARG A 139 22.87 -13.39 -28.06
N TRP A 140 23.81 -14.33 -27.96
CA TRP A 140 23.72 -15.64 -28.59
C TRP A 140 22.51 -16.44 -28.07
N LEU A 141 22.29 -16.47 -26.75
CA LEU A 141 21.17 -17.19 -26.15
C LEU A 141 19.83 -16.59 -26.61
N PHE A 142 19.71 -15.27 -26.62
CA PHE A 142 18.53 -14.57 -27.12
C PHE A 142 18.28 -14.89 -28.61
N SER A 143 19.29 -14.87 -29.47
CA SER A 143 19.11 -15.17 -30.89
C SER A 143 18.63 -16.61 -31.14
N HIS A 144 19.15 -17.59 -30.39
CA HIS A 144 18.79 -19.00 -30.55
C HIS A 144 17.41 -19.33 -29.96
N SER A 145 17.00 -18.65 -28.89
CA SER A 145 15.64 -18.79 -28.34
C SER A 145 14.54 -18.26 -29.28
N ILE A 146 14.87 -17.30 -30.15
CA ILE A 146 13.94 -16.74 -31.15
C ILE A 146 13.82 -17.68 -32.37
N THR A 147 14.91 -18.34 -32.79
CA THR A 147 14.91 -19.21 -33.97
C THR A 147 14.14 -20.53 -33.77
N GLU A 148 14.15 -21.12 -32.56
CA GLU A 148 13.33 -22.31 -32.27
C GLU A 148 11.83 -22.00 -32.22
N THR A 149 11.45 -20.74 -32.01
CA THR A 149 10.05 -20.29 -32.01
C THR A 149 9.50 -20.09 -33.43
N ILE A 150 10.35 -19.88 -34.44
CA ILE A 150 9.94 -19.60 -35.84
C ILE A 150 9.94 -20.86 -36.72
N LEU A 151 10.75 -21.88 -36.39
CA LEU A 151 10.81 -23.15 -37.16
C LEU A 151 10.01 -24.31 -36.55
N GLY A 152 9.43 -24.13 -35.36
CA GLY A 152 8.67 -25.16 -34.64
C GLY A 152 7.17 -24.91 -34.58
N LEU A 153 6.47 -24.90 -35.73
CA LEU A 153 5.05 -25.24 -35.71
C LEU A 153 4.93 -26.76 -35.87
N HIS A 154 4.18 -27.34 -34.92
CA HIS A 154 3.61 -28.69 -34.95
C HIS A 154 4.39 -29.80 -34.22
N PHE A 155 4.52 -29.76 -32.89
CA PHE A 155 4.40 -30.95 -32.04
C PHE A 155 3.92 -30.58 -30.62
N ASP A 156 2.96 -31.34 -30.12
CA ASP A 156 2.16 -31.11 -28.92
C ASP A 156 2.98 -31.02 -27.62
N PHE A 157 3.13 -29.82 -27.04
CA PHE A 157 3.47 -29.67 -25.62
C PHE A 157 2.82 -28.42 -25.02
N ALA A 158 1.50 -28.48 -24.84
CA ALA A 158 0.71 -27.47 -24.15
C ALA A 158 1.06 -27.29 -22.65
N ILE A 159 1.94 -28.11 -22.08
CA ILE A 159 2.26 -28.09 -20.64
C ILE A 159 3.48 -27.21 -20.30
N ILE A 160 4.43 -27.01 -21.22
CA ILE A 160 5.65 -26.22 -20.95
C ILE A 160 5.47 -24.73 -21.31
N ARG A 161 4.50 -24.42 -22.18
CA ARG A 161 4.31 -23.07 -22.75
C ARG A 161 3.88 -22.01 -21.74
N ILE A 162 3.27 -22.40 -20.61
CA ILE A 162 2.90 -21.46 -19.53
C ILE A 162 4.14 -21.00 -18.76
N SER A 163 5.13 -21.88 -18.51
CA SER A 163 6.26 -21.56 -17.64
C SER A 163 7.26 -20.56 -18.26
N VAL A 164 7.54 -20.68 -19.56
CA VAL A 164 8.56 -19.83 -20.22
C VAL A 164 8.01 -18.45 -20.58
N MET A 165 6.75 -18.36 -21.02
CA MET A 165 6.08 -17.07 -21.22
C MET A 165 5.85 -16.34 -19.89
N ASP A 166 5.56 -17.04 -18.79
CA ASP A 166 5.52 -16.42 -17.46
C ASP A 166 6.88 -15.88 -17.00
N ILE A 167 7.99 -16.54 -17.35
CA ILE A 167 9.35 -16.05 -17.03
C ILE A 167 9.70 -14.81 -17.87
N VAL A 168 9.37 -14.79 -19.16
CA VAL A 168 9.66 -13.66 -20.05
C VAL A 168 8.71 -12.49 -19.80
N LEU A 169 7.43 -12.72 -19.53
CA LEU A 169 6.48 -11.69 -19.12
C LEU A 169 6.79 -11.19 -17.72
N LYS A 170 7.18 -12.02 -16.74
CA LYS A 170 7.68 -11.53 -15.45
C LYS A 170 8.99 -10.76 -15.61
N GLY A 171 9.83 -11.10 -16.59
CA GLY A 171 11.05 -10.36 -16.93
C GLY A 171 10.79 -9.01 -17.59
N LEU A 172 9.83 -8.90 -18.51
CA LEU A 172 9.49 -7.65 -19.21
C LEU A 172 8.49 -6.75 -18.46
N TYR A 173 7.54 -7.31 -17.69
CA TYR A 173 6.67 -6.51 -16.82
C TYR A 173 7.44 -5.93 -15.61
N PHE A 174 8.59 -6.49 -15.24
CA PHE A 174 9.47 -5.88 -14.24
C PHE A 174 10.11 -4.59 -14.76
N THR A 175 10.27 -4.43 -16.07
CA THR A 175 10.95 -3.28 -16.67
C THR A 175 10.03 -2.07 -16.91
N VAL A 176 8.70 -2.27 -16.98
CA VAL A 176 7.75 -1.16 -17.26
C VAL A 176 6.92 -0.76 -16.03
N ARG A 177 7.07 -1.47 -14.91
CA ARG A 177 6.60 -1.01 -13.60
C ARG A 177 7.76 -0.92 -12.62
N VAL A 178 8.78 -0.15 -13.00
CA VAL A 178 9.65 0.51 -12.02
C VAL A 178 8.79 1.55 -11.30
N PHE A 179 7.90 1.09 -10.43
CA PHE A 179 7.76 1.76 -9.15
C PHE A 179 9.18 1.79 -8.62
N SER A 180 9.74 2.99 -8.47
CA SER A 180 11.03 3.23 -7.87
C SER A 180 11.01 2.69 -6.43
N MET A 181 11.13 1.37 -6.26
CA MET A 181 11.45 0.75 -4.99
C MET A 181 12.90 1.14 -4.75
N LYS A 182 13.09 2.21 -3.99
CA LYS A 182 14.41 2.62 -3.54
C LYS A 182 14.85 1.57 -2.51
N TYR A 183 16.08 1.10 -2.61
CA TYR A 183 16.60 0.05 -1.74
C TYR A 183 17.74 0.61 -0.87
N PHE A 184 17.82 0.19 0.39
CA PHE A 184 18.95 0.49 1.28
C PHE A 184 19.44 -0.81 1.96
N LYS A 185 20.74 -0.95 2.22
CA LYS A 185 21.38 -2.15 2.76
C LYS A 185 21.29 -2.18 4.29
N LYS A 186 21.07 -3.37 4.85
CA LYS A 186 21.08 -3.61 6.31
C LYS A 186 22.46 -3.43 6.94
#